data_AF-A0A3P6R7D4-F1
#
_entry.id   AF-A0A3P6R7D4-F1
#
_cell.length_a   1.000
_cell.length_b   1.000
_cell.length_c   1.000
_cell.angle_alpha   90.00
_cell.angle_beta   90.00
_cell.angle_gamma   90.00
#
_symmetry.space_group_name_H-M   'P 1'
#
loop_
_entity.id
_entity.type
_entity.pdbx_description
1 polymer ?
#
loop_
_entity_poly.entity_id
_entity_poly.type
_entity_poly.pdbx_seq_one_letter_code
_entity_poly.pdbx_strand_id
1 'polypeptide(L)'
;MGQQRERVKFVASKWPRIVGIPVAVMVLLYFFPILIPALLAGGVVAAFLYKNKPCDPEDVRKFFEGFRIGGHRGAPTSFPENGMAGFNQAKVDGADLIEFDVALTKDGEAVLLHDDDLDRTTNLTGPIRDKTLAQLARANISAHFTRSTYHCFFACCQRGDRFASQ
;
A
#
# COMPACT_ATOMS: atom_id res chain seq x y z
N MET A 1 16.34 58.63 -64.67
CA MET A 1 15.78 57.30 -64.95
C MET A 1 16.15 56.37 -63.80
N GLY A 2 15.14 55.65 -63.26
CA GLY A 2 15.30 54.52 -62.33
C GLY A 2 15.55 54.90 -60.87
N GLN A 3 14.91 54.32 -59.85
CA GLN A 3 13.87 53.30 -59.78
C GLN A 3 13.41 53.31 -58.31
N GLN A 4 12.15 53.65 -58.05
CA GLN A 4 11.57 53.65 -56.70
C GLN A 4 11.49 52.21 -56.19
N ARG A 5 12.18 51.89 -55.10
CA ARG A 5 12.00 50.60 -54.39
C ARG A 5 10.70 50.65 -53.60
N GLU A 6 9.63 50.11 -54.16
CA GLU A 6 8.41 49.84 -53.42
C GLU A 6 8.64 48.74 -52.39
N ARG A 7 8.63 49.15 -51.12
CA ARG A 7 8.62 48.26 -49.97
C ARG A 7 7.22 47.63 -49.89
N VAL A 8 7.05 46.44 -50.44
CA VAL A 8 5.82 45.64 -50.29
C VAL A 8 5.60 45.39 -48.79
N LYS A 9 4.72 46.19 -48.17
CA LYS A 9 4.28 45.98 -46.80
C LYS A 9 3.36 44.75 -46.84
N PHE A 10 3.89 43.61 -46.43
CA PHE A 10 3.10 42.41 -46.17
C PHE A 10 2.08 42.76 -45.09
N VAL A 11 0.85 43.02 -45.48
CA VAL A 11 -0.26 43.28 -44.57
C VAL A 11 -0.54 41.95 -43.88
N ALA A 12 0.04 41.76 -42.69
CA ALA A 12 -0.35 40.69 -41.80
C ALA A 12 -1.86 40.86 -41.54
N SER A 13 -2.66 39.97 -42.13
CA SER A 13 -4.11 39.99 -42.04
C SER A 13 -4.52 39.90 -40.58
N LYS A 14 -4.85 41.05 -39.97
CA LYS A 14 -5.54 41.13 -38.68
C LYS A 14 -6.90 40.46 -38.88
N TRP A 15 -6.97 39.17 -38.58
CA TRP A 15 -8.24 38.48 -38.42
C TRP A 15 -9.07 39.27 -37.40
N PRO A 16 -10.27 39.76 -37.75
CA PRO A 16 -11.08 40.50 -36.80
C PRO A 16 -11.44 39.54 -35.67
N ARG A 17 -11.11 39.92 -34.44
CA ARG A 17 -11.56 39.24 -33.21
C ARG A 17 -13.09 38.96 -33.24
N ILE A 18 -13.83 39.75 -34.01
CA ILE A 18 -15.27 39.66 -34.27
C ILE A 18 -15.70 38.35 -34.96
N VAL A 19 -14.85 37.71 -35.77
CA VAL A 19 -15.18 36.43 -36.45
C VAL A 19 -14.73 35.23 -35.62
N GLY A 20 -13.62 35.35 -34.90
CA GLY A 20 -13.09 34.26 -34.07
C GLY A 20 -13.99 33.89 -32.89
N ILE A 21 -14.64 34.88 -32.26
CA ILE A 21 -15.54 34.67 -31.12
C ILE A 21 -16.77 33.82 -31.49
N PRO A 22 -17.57 34.14 -32.53
CA PRO A 22 -18.75 33.33 -32.88
C PRO A 22 -18.38 31.93 -33.38
N VAL A 23 -17.24 31.75 -34.04
CA VAL A 23 -16.75 30.41 -34.42
C VAL A 23 -16.37 29.60 -33.17
N ALA A 24 -15.66 30.21 -32.21
CA ALA A 24 -15.33 29.55 -30.95
C ALA A 24 -16.58 29.21 -30.13
N VAL A 25 -17.59 30.09 -30.11
CA VAL A 25 -18.88 29.85 -29.44
C VAL A 25 -19.66 28.73 -30.12
N MET A 26 -19.71 28.68 -31.46
CA MET A 26 -20.35 27.58 -32.19
C MET A 26 -19.65 26.25 -31.96
N VAL A 27 -18.31 26.24 -31.97
CA VAL A 27 -17.50 25.06 -31.64
C VAL A 27 -17.80 24.62 -30.20
N LEU A 28 -17.79 25.53 -29.23
CA LEU A 28 -18.17 25.22 -27.85
C LEU A 28 -19.59 24.63 -27.76
N LEU A 29 -20.59 25.26 -28.38
CA LEU A 29 -21.98 24.79 -28.35
C LEU A 29 -22.19 23.44 -29.04
N TYR A 30 -21.37 23.10 -30.03
CA TYR A 30 -21.48 21.83 -30.76
C TYR A 30 -20.74 20.69 -30.07
N PHE A 31 -19.56 20.95 -29.49
CA PHE A 31 -18.73 19.94 -28.84
C PHE A 31 -19.07 19.72 -27.37
N PHE A 32 -19.51 20.75 -26.64
CA PHE A 32 -19.92 20.67 -25.23
C PHE A 32 -21.04 19.65 -24.93
N PRO A 33 -22.14 19.57 -25.72
CA PRO A 33 -23.17 18.56 -25.52
C PRO A 33 -22.71 17.12 -25.80
N ILE A 34 -21.53 16.92 -26.39
CA ILE A 34 -20.94 15.59 -26.66
C ILE A 34 -19.86 15.25 -25.63
N LEU A 35 -18.99 16.21 -25.31
CA LEU A 35 -17.88 16.03 -24.36
C LEU A 35 -18.35 15.73 -22.95
N ILE A 36 -19.39 16.41 -22.47
CA ILE A 36 -19.90 16.20 -21.10
C ILE A 36 -20.47 14.80 -20.93
N PRO A 37 -21.41 14.32 -21.79
CA PRO A 37 -21.89 12.94 -21.70
C PRO A 37 -20.78 11.91 -21.88
N ALA A 38 -19.81 12.15 -22.75
CA ALA A 38 -18.67 11.24 -22.94
C ALA A 38 -17.79 11.13 -21.68
N LEU A 39 -17.50 12.24 -21.01
CA LEU A 39 -16.75 12.26 -19.75
C LEU A 39 -17.54 11.62 -18.60
N LEU A 40 -18.84 11.91 -18.50
CA LEU A 40 -19.71 11.28 -17.49
C LEU A 40 -19.83 9.77 -17.74
N ALA A 41 -20.05 9.34 -18.98
CA ALA A 41 -20.09 7.94 -19.35
C ALA A 41 -18.75 7.24 -19.07
N GLY A 42 -17.63 7.88 -19.40
CA GLY A 42 -16.29 7.40 -19.08
C GLY A 42 -16.06 7.27 -17.57
N GLY A 43 -16.52 8.24 -16.79
CA GLY A 43 -16.48 8.20 -15.32
C GLY A 43 -17.33 7.09 -14.72
N VAL A 44 -18.53 6.84 -15.26
CA VAL A 44 -19.41 5.74 -14.83
C VAL A 44 -18.80 4.38 -15.18
N VAL A 45 -18.24 4.23 -16.40
CA VAL A 45 -17.55 3.01 -16.81
C VAL A 45 -16.31 2.78 -15.94
N ALA A 46 -15.50 3.81 -15.70
CA ALA A 46 -14.36 3.73 -14.79
C ALA A 46 -14.81 3.33 -13.38
N ALA A 47 -15.84 3.95 -12.83
CA ALA A 47 -16.37 3.58 -11.51
C ALA A 47 -16.86 2.13 -11.46
N PHE A 48 -17.40 1.59 -12.55
CA PHE A 48 -17.82 0.19 -12.64
C PHE A 48 -16.62 -0.77 -12.77
N LEU A 49 -15.58 -0.39 -13.52
CA LEU A 49 -14.36 -1.17 -13.70
C LEU A 49 -13.44 -1.15 -12.46
N TYR A 50 -13.37 -0.01 -11.76
CA TYR A 50 -12.61 0.17 -10.52
C TYR A 50 -13.43 -0.17 -9.27
N LYS A 51 -14.66 -0.66 -9.43
CA LYS A 51 -15.42 -1.19 -8.29
C LYS A 51 -14.66 -2.42 -7.80
N ASN A 52 -14.00 -2.28 -6.64
CA ASN A 52 -13.32 -3.39 -5.99
C ASN A 52 -14.27 -4.59 -5.97
N LYS A 53 -13.82 -5.73 -6.50
CA LYS A 53 -14.61 -6.96 -6.41
C LYS A 53 -14.95 -7.18 -4.93
N PRO A 54 -16.22 -7.41 -4.58
CA PRO A 54 -16.57 -7.71 -3.21
C PRO A 54 -15.74 -8.91 -2.75
N CYS A 55 -15.24 -8.87 -1.52
CA CYS A 55 -14.56 -10.01 -0.93
C CYS A 55 -15.51 -11.21 -0.93
N ASP A 56 -15.22 -12.24 -1.73
CA ASP A 56 -15.97 -13.49 -1.71
C ASP A 56 -15.45 -14.34 -0.54
N PRO A 57 -16.30 -14.67 0.46
CA PRO A 57 -15.90 -15.54 1.57
C PRO A 57 -15.31 -16.88 1.11
N GLU A 58 -15.72 -17.38 -0.05
CA GLU A 58 -15.23 -18.64 -0.61
C GLU A 58 -13.77 -18.54 -1.07
N ASP A 59 -13.36 -17.39 -1.61
CA ASP A 59 -11.97 -17.15 -1.99
C ASP A 59 -11.07 -17.07 -0.76
N VAL A 60 -11.56 -16.45 0.32
CA VAL A 60 -10.86 -16.42 1.62
C VAL A 60 -10.73 -17.85 2.17
N ARG A 61 -11.81 -18.63 2.15
CA ARG A 61 -11.81 -20.02 2.63
C ARG A 61 -10.79 -20.88 1.88
N LYS A 62 -10.75 -20.76 0.54
CA LYS A 62 -9.77 -21.46 -0.31
C LYS A 62 -8.34 -21.01 -0.03
N PHE A 63 -8.11 -19.74 0.24
CA PHE A 63 -6.77 -19.24 0.59
C PHE A 63 -6.25 -19.87 1.89
N PHE A 64 -7.10 -20.01 2.91
CA PHE A 64 -6.74 -20.63 4.18
C PHE A 64 -6.87 -22.16 4.19
N GLU A 65 -7.28 -22.77 3.07
CA GLU A 65 -7.41 -24.22 2.96
C GLU A 65 -6.04 -24.88 3.08
N GLY A 66 -5.87 -25.70 4.12
CA GLY A 66 -4.60 -26.38 4.41
C GLY A 66 -3.70 -25.67 5.42
N PHE A 67 -3.97 -24.40 5.76
CA PHE A 67 -3.29 -23.72 6.87
C PHE A 67 -3.90 -24.15 8.20
N ARG A 68 -3.06 -24.61 9.13
CA ARG A 68 -3.48 -25.12 10.45
C ARG A 68 -2.83 -24.34 11.59
N ILE A 69 -1.60 -23.86 11.39
CA ILE A 69 -0.81 -23.20 12.42
C ILE A 69 -0.30 -21.87 11.87
N GLY A 70 -0.58 -20.78 12.59
CA GLY A 70 -0.05 -19.46 12.29
C GLY A 70 0.90 -18.95 13.36
N GLY A 71 2.06 -18.46 12.94
CA GLY A 71 2.99 -17.74 13.81
C GLY A 71 2.53 -16.30 13.99
N HIS A 72 1.73 -16.03 15.03
CA HIS A 72 1.27 -14.69 15.38
C HIS A 72 2.48 -13.82 15.76
N ARG A 73 2.78 -12.80 14.95
CA ARG A 73 4.00 -11.96 15.04
C ARG A 73 5.29 -12.77 15.04
N GLY A 74 5.29 -13.92 14.37
CA GLY A 74 6.37 -14.91 14.39
C GLY A 74 6.26 -15.91 15.55
N ALA A 75 7.27 -15.94 16.41
CA ALA A 75 7.37 -16.85 17.55
C ALA A 75 7.58 -16.08 18.88
N PRO A 76 6.59 -15.26 19.30
CA PRO A 76 6.73 -14.25 20.36
C PRO A 76 7.02 -14.83 21.75
N THR A 77 6.80 -16.13 21.96
CA THR A 77 7.17 -16.81 23.21
C THR A 77 8.69 -17.03 23.32
N SER A 78 9.34 -17.28 22.18
CA SER A 78 10.77 -17.65 22.10
C SER A 78 11.66 -16.48 21.69
N PHE A 79 11.13 -15.55 20.89
CA PHE A 79 11.85 -14.40 20.33
C PHE A 79 11.00 -13.14 20.42
N PRO A 80 11.61 -11.94 20.36
CA PRO A 80 10.85 -10.70 20.24
C PRO A 80 9.86 -10.74 19.08
N GLU A 81 8.65 -10.25 19.32
CA GLU A 81 7.59 -10.17 18.30
C GLU A 81 8.03 -9.31 17.11
N ASN A 82 7.47 -9.59 15.93
CA ASN A 82 7.73 -8.84 14.70
C ASN A 82 9.23 -8.76 14.31
N GLY A 83 10.05 -9.67 14.83
CA GLY A 83 11.48 -9.78 14.55
C GLY A 83 11.82 -10.95 13.63
N MET A 84 12.84 -10.77 12.79
CA MET A 84 13.32 -11.81 11.86
C MET A 84 13.68 -13.14 12.54
N ALA A 85 14.21 -13.09 13.77
CA ALA A 85 14.51 -14.29 14.54
C ALA A 85 13.24 -15.10 14.87
N GLY A 86 12.16 -14.40 15.24
CA GLY A 86 10.85 -15.02 15.49
C GLY A 86 10.23 -15.59 14.22
N PHE A 87 10.36 -14.91 13.08
CA PHE A 87 9.87 -15.42 11.79
C PHE A 87 10.61 -16.68 11.34
N ASN A 88 11.94 -16.68 11.49
CA ASN A 88 12.76 -17.86 11.18
C ASN A 88 12.41 -19.03 12.10
N GLN A 89 12.17 -18.77 13.39
CA GLN A 89 11.76 -19.82 14.32
C GLN A 89 10.37 -20.37 13.97
N ALA A 90 9.39 -19.52 13.69
CA ALA A 90 8.05 -19.96 13.31
C ALA A 90 8.09 -20.88 12.07
N LYS A 91 8.95 -20.57 11.09
CA LYS A 91 9.20 -21.44 9.95
C LYS A 91 9.81 -22.79 10.35
N VAL A 92 10.79 -22.81 11.25
CA VAL A 92 11.41 -24.05 11.76
C VAL A 92 10.40 -24.89 12.53
N ASP A 93 9.49 -24.26 13.27
CA ASP A 93 8.44 -24.91 14.05
C ASP A 93 7.30 -25.47 13.16
N GLY A 94 7.31 -25.16 11.86
CA GLY A 94 6.35 -25.66 10.88
C GLY A 94 5.07 -24.83 10.79
N ALA A 95 5.12 -23.53 11.10
CA ALA A 95 3.99 -22.64 10.86
C ALA A 95 3.68 -22.55 9.36
N ASP A 96 2.39 -22.67 9.02
CA ASP A 96 1.91 -22.58 7.64
C ASP A 96 1.85 -21.12 7.17
N LEU A 97 1.58 -20.19 8.10
CA LEU A 97 1.62 -18.76 7.87
C LEU A 97 2.37 -18.03 8.99
N ILE A 98 2.88 -16.85 8.67
CA ILE A 98 3.42 -15.91 9.65
C ILE A 98 2.61 -14.64 9.52
N GLU A 99 2.02 -14.21 10.63
CA GLU A 99 1.34 -12.93 10.74
C GLU A 99 2.32 -11.91 11.33
N PHE A 100 2.16 -10.66 10.92
CA PHE A 100 2.96 -9.52 11.37
C PHE A 100 2.16 -8.24 11.21
N ASP A 101 2.51 -7.25 12.02
CA ASP A 101 1.83 -5.95 12.04
C ASP A 101 2.66 -4.90 11.33
N VAL A 102 2.02 -4.05 10.54
CA VAL A 102 2.68 -2.96 9.80
C VAL A 102 2.19 -1.62 10.30
N ALA A 103 3.14 -0.74 10.65
CA ALA A 103 2.91 0.65 10.97
C ALA A 103 3.66 1.56 9.98
N LEU A 104 3.23 2.81 9.87
CA LEU A 104 3.91 3.82 9.07
C LEU A 104 4.66 4.82 9.96
N THR A 105 5.88 5.13 9.57
CA THR A 105 6.69 6.17 10.18
C THR A 105 6.20 7.57 9.77
N LYS A 106 6.77 8.61 10.41
CA LYS A 106 6.51 10.02 10.06
C LYS A 106 6.79 10.34 8.59
N ASP A 107 7.82 9.73 8.01
CA ASP A 107 8.23 9.87 6.62
C ASP A 107 7.52 8.89 5.66
N GLY A 108 6.54 8.13 6.14
CA GLY A 108 5.69 7.26 5.33
C GLY A 108 6.32 5.90 4.99
N GLU A 109 7.40 5.52 5.67
CA GLU A 109 8.07 4.23 5.50
C GLU A 109 7.34 3.16 6.32
N ALA A 110 7.22 1.95 5.77
CA ALA A 110 6.58 0.83 6.44
C ALA A 110 7.56 0.11 7.38
N VAL A 111 7.15 -0.12 8.62
CA VAL A 111 7.93 -0.84 9.64
C VAL A 111 7.05 -1.86 10.36
N LEU A 112 7.67 -2.86 10.99
CA LEU A 112 6.95 -3.87 11.74
C LEU A 112 6.83 -3.44 13.22
N LEU A 113 5.61 -3.14 13.64
CA LEU A 113 5.26 -2.75 15.00
C LEU A 113 3.75 -2.90 15.19
N HIS A 114 3.35 -3.54 16.28
CA HIS A 114 1.93 -3.72 16.59
C HIS A 114 1.30 -2.50 17.26
N ASP A 115 2.02 -1.89 18.20
CA ASP A 115 1.49 -0.80 19.02
C ASP A 115 1.68 0.54 18.31
N ASP A 116 0.88 1.54 18.70
CA ASP A 116 1.04 2.92 18.21
C ASP A 116 2.30 3.60 18.78
N ASP A 117 2.82 3.09 19.91
CA ASP A 117 3.96 3.61 20.65
C ASP A 117 5.10 2.57 20.75
N LEU A 118 6.32 3.05 20.92
CA LEU A 118 7.54 2.24 20.94
C LEU A 118 7.87 1.62 22.31
N ASP A 119 7.18 2.06 23.36
CA ASP A 119 7.59 1.89 24.76
C ASP A 119 7.57 0.43 25.25
N ARG A 120 6.66 -0.40 24.74
CA ARG A 120 6.52 -1.79 25.23
C ARG A 120 7.60 -2.71 24.68
N THR A 121 7.91 -2.59 23.40
CA THR A 121 8.72 -3.59 22.68
C THR A 121 10.13 -3.11 22.37
N THR A 122 10.43 -1.82 22.52
CA THR A 122 11.73 -1.26 22.14
C THR A 122 12.37 -0.45 23.27
N ASN A 123 13.64 -0.08 23.10
CA ASN A 123 14.32 0.86 24.00
C ASN A 123 14.03 2.35 23.70
N LEU A 124 13.12 2.64 22.76
CA LEU A 124 12.71 4.00 22.40
C LEU A 124 11.33 4.29 22.97
N THR A 125 10.96 5.57 22.99
CA THR A 125 9.71 6.01 23.62
C THR A 125 8.84 6.88 22.71
N GLY A 126 7.54 6.81 22.98
CA GLY A 126 6.51 7.60 22.31
C GLY A 126 6.10 7.07 20.93
N PRO A 127 5.27 7.84 20.21
CA PRO A 127 4.50 7.33 19.08
C PRO A 127 5.34 7.12 17.83
N ILE A 128 5.01 6.07 17.07
CA ILE A 128 5.68 5.70 15.82
C ILE A 128 5.51 6.77 14.74
N ARG A 129 4.32 7.39 14.68
CA ARG A 129 3.98 8.47 13.74
C ARG A 129 4.84 9.72 13.88
N ASP A 130 5.57 9.87 15.00
CA ASP A 130 6.45 11.02 15.26
C ASP A 130 7.92 10.72 14.95
N LYS A 131 8.26 9.48 14.57
CA LYS A 131 9.64 9.03 14.30
C LYS A 131 9.85 8.78 12.81
N THR A 132 11.01 9.16 12.28
CA THR A 132 11.45 8.79 10.93
C THR A 132 12.12 7.42 10.93
N LEU A 133 12.20 6.76 9.76
CA LEU A 133 12.91 5.48 9.65
C LEU A 133 14.36 5.57 10.14
N ALA A 134 15.04 6.68 9.82
CA ALA A 134 16.41 6.93 10.27
C ALA A 134 16.55 7.00 11.80
N GLN A 135 15.54 7.52 12.52
CA GLN A 135 15.52 7.54 13.98
C GLN A 135 15.28 6.15 14.57
N LEU A 136 14.49 5.31 13.88
CA LEU A 136 14.18 3.94 14.28
C LEU A 136 15.29 2.94 13.97
N ALA A 137 16.25 3.28 13.11
CA ALA A 137 17.37 2.40 12.73
C ALA A 137 18.19 1.90 13.94
N ARG A 138 18.10 2.55 15.10
CA ARG A 138 18.78 2.18 16.35
C ARG A 138 17.85 1.53 17.39
N ALA A 139 16.59 1.30 17.04
CA ALA A 139 15.64 0.65 17.94
C ALA A 139 16.05 -0.80 18.21
N ASN A 140 16.10 -1.17 19.47
CA ASN A 140 16.33 -2.53 19.93
C ASN A 140 15.01 -3.15 20.36
N ILE A 141 14.41 -3.98 19.50
CA ILE A 141 13.15 -4.68 19.77
C ILE A 141 13.25 -5.77 20.85
N SER A 142 14.46 -6.06 21.33
CA SER A 142 14.70 -7.03 22.41
C SER A 142 14.84 -6.38 23.79
N ALA A 143 14.77 -5.04 23.88
CA ALA A 143 15.12 -4.30 25.09
C ALA A 143 14.32 -4.73 26.34
N HIS A 144 13.05 -5.07 26.15
CA HIS A 144 12.14 -5.50 27.21
C HIS A 144 11.67 -6.94 27.03
N PHE A 145 12.24 -7.65 26.05
CA PHE A 145 11.85 -9.02 25.77
C PHE A 145 12.40 -9.97 26.84
N THR A 146 11.49 -10.73 27.46
CA THR A 146 11.86 -11.85 28.31
C THR A 146 11.35 -13.13 27.66
N ARG A 147 12.27 -14.04 27.35
CA ARG A 147 11.90 -15.35 26.83
C ARG A 147 11.09 -16.09 27.89
N SER A 148 9.86 -16.47 27.55
CA SER A 148 9.07 -17.30 28.44
C SER A 148 9.57 -18.73 28.38
N THR A 149 10.16 -19.21 29.47
CA THR A 149 10.51 -20.63 29.65
C THR A 149 9.31 -21.47 30.09
N TYR A 150 8.21 -20.82 30.48
CA TYR A 150 6.96 -21.45 30.91
C TYR A 150 5.99 -21.59 29.74
N HIS A 151 6.35 -22.38 28.73
CA HIS A 151 5.44 -23.18 27.91
C HIS A 151 6.24 -23.98 26.87
N CYS A 152 7.10 -24.87 27.35
CA CYS A 152 7.38 -26.11 26.62
C CYS A 152 6.17 -27.04 26.76
N PHE A 153 5.00 -26.63 26.26
CA PHE A 153 3.79 -27.47 26.20
C PHE A 153 3.18 -27.54 24.80
N PHE A 154 3.82 -26.90 23.80
CA PHE A 154 3.61 -27.23 22.39
C PHE A 154 4.93 -27.66 21.73
N ALA A 155 5.73 -28.45 22.44
CA ALA A 155 6.59 -29.44 21.84
C ALA A 155 5.77 -30.59 21.19
N CYS A 156 4.64 -30.28 20.55
CA CYS A 156 3.83 -31.27 19.83
C CYS A 156 4.48 -31.66 18.48
N CYS A 157 5.51 -30.94 18.04
CA CYS A 157 6.16 -31.19 16.74
C CYS A 157 7.67 -31.46 16.85
N GLN A 158 8.16 -32.08 17.95
CA GLN A 158 9.56 -32.50 18.05
C GLN A 158 9.80 -34.02 18.11
N ARG A 159 8.77 -34.85 17.96
CA ARG A 159 8.98 -36.27 17.65
C ARG A 159 7.93 -36.74 16.68
N GLY A 160 8.37 -37.20 15.51
CA GLY A 160 7.52 -37.97 14.63
C GLY A 160 6.95 -39.16 15.40
N ASP A 161 5.62 -39.23 15.48
CA ASP A 161 4.87 -40.48 15.52
C ASP A 161 3.41 -40.19 15.18
N ARG A 162 2.99 -40.71 14.01
CA ARG A 162 1.62 -41.08 13.65
C ARG A 162 0.54 -39.99 13.62
N PHE A 163 0.48 -39.26 12.50
CA PHE A 163 -0.81 -38.90 11.89
C PHE A 163 -1.13 -39.93 10.79
N ALA A 164 -1.49 -41.13 11.24
CA ALA A 164 -2.14 -42.16 10.43
C ALA A 164 -3.18 -42.84 11.32
N SER A 165 -4.37 -42.25 11.41
CA SER A 165 -5.63 -42.97 11.60
C SER A 165 -6.80 -41.99 11.66
N GLN A 166 -7.76 -42.25 10.78
CA GLN A 166 -9.11 -41.68 10.61
C GLN A 166 -9.21 -40.43 9.75
#